data_AF-A0A7W0S0N3-F1
#
_entry.id   AF-A0A7W0S0N3-F1
#
_cell.length_a   1.000
_cell.length_b   1.000
_cell.length_c   1.000
_cell.angle_alpha   90.00
_cell.angle_beta   90.00
_cell.angle_gamma   90.00
#
_symmetry.space_group_name_H-M   'P 1'
#
loop_
_entity.id
_entity.type
_entity.pdbx_description
1 polymer ?
#
loop_
_entity_poly.entity_id
_entity_poly.type
_entity_poly.pdbx_seq_one_letter_code
_entity_poly.pdbx_strand_id
1 'polypeptide(L)'
;MQATMIQVAICLRDGDRIETGVFREEAEAREHAEELIGVIGGRTPAWPRIGDRYIRPDSIVSVDLTESSELKWLGSDTRLAWAGRVDPLQA
;
A
#
# COMPACT_ATOMS: atom_id res chain seq x y z
N MET A 1 -10.38 20.88 12.56
CA MET A 1 -9.24 20.00 12.91
C MET A 1 -8.99 19.15 11.68
N GLN A 2 -7.85 19.31 11.01
CA GLN A 2 -7.51 18.45 9.87
C GLN A 2 -7.14 17.07 10.43
N ALA A 3 -7.68 16.00 9.85
CA ALA A 3 -7.30 14.65 10.24
C ALA A 3 -6.04 14.28 9.45
N THR A 4 -4.89 14.22 10.13
CA THR A 4 -3.68 13.66 9.55
C THR A 4 -3.87 12.15 9.40
N MET A 5 -3.62 11.65 8.18
CA MET A 5 -3.60 10.21 7.91
C MET A 5 -2.20 9.80 7.48
N ILE A 6 -1.86 8.55 7.71
CA ILE A 6 -0.57 7.96 7.39
C ILE A 6 -0.81 6.93 6.30
N GLN A 7 -0.25 7.20 5.13
CA GLN A 7 -0.33 6.33 3.98
C GLN A 7 0.87 5.38 3.98
N VAL A 8 0.61 4.10 3.73
CA VAL A 8 1.64 3.08 3.53
C VAL A 8 1.68 2.71 2.05
N ALA A 9 2.87 2.73 1.46
CA ALA A 9 3.06 2.39 0.06
C ALA A 9 4.35 1.59 -0.17
N ILE A 10 4.31 0.68 -1.14
CA ILE A 10 5.49 -0.03 -1.64
C ILE A 10 6.04 0.74 -2.82
N CYS A 11 7.33 1.05 -2.80
CA CYS A 11 8.03 1.69 -3.91
C CYS A 11 8.76 0.64 -4.75
N LEU A 12 8.55 0.69 -6.06
CA LEU A 12 9.21 -0.17 -7.04
C LEU A 12 10.40 0.54 -7.69
N ARG A 13 11.34 -0.24 -8.24
CA ARG A 13 12.55 0.27 -8.93
C ARG A 13 12.23 1.18 -10.12
N ASP A 14 11.11 0.94 -10.79
CA ASP A 14 10.65 1.73 -11.93
C ASP A 14 10.09 3.11 -11.52
N GLY A 15 10.00 3.41 -10.22
CA GLY A 15 9.45 4.65 -9.69
C GLY A 15 7.96 4.56 -9.32
N ASP A 16 7.31 3.45 -9.65
CA ASP A 16 5.91 3.19 -9.29
C ASP A 16 5.74 3.05 -7.76
N ARG A 17 4.60 3.53 -7.27
CA ARG A 17 4.15 3.33 -5.89
C ARG A 17 2.84 2.57 -5.86
N ILE A 18 2.79 1.52 -5.04
CA ILE A 18 1.58 0.75 -4.77
C ILE A 18 1.11 1.11 -3.38
N GLU A 19 -0.03 1.79 -3.30
CA GLU A 19 -0.69 2.09 -2.03
C GLU A 19 -1.24 0.79 -1.41
N THR A 20 -0.91 0.54 -0.16
CA THR A 20 -1.35 -0.68 0.55
C THR A 20 -2.36 -0.39 1.66
N GLY A 21 -2.36 0.83 2.19
CA GLY A 21 -3.32 1.26 3.20
C GLY A 21 -3.17 2.72 3.62
N VAL A 22 -4.19 3.22 4.29
CA VAL A 22 -4.22 4.55 4.93
C VAL A 22 -4.75 4.38 6.35
N PHE A 23 -4.00 4.90 7.31
CA PHE A 23 -4.22 4.69 8.73
C PHE A 23 -4.31 6.03 9.44
N ARG A 24 -4.97 6.07 10.60
CA ARG A 24 -5.04 7.29 11.43
C ARG A 24 -3.93 7.33 12.48
N GLU A 25 -3.35 6.17 12.78
CA GLU A 25 -2.36 6.00 13.83
C GLU A 25 -1.05 5.45 13.26
N GLU A 26 0.07 6.00 13.71
CA GLU A 26 1.40 5.60 13.22
C GLU A 26 1.72 4.15 13.60
N ALA A 27 1.29 3.71 14.78
CA ALA A 27 1.49 2.35 15.23
C ALA A 27 0.82 1.34 14.28
N GLU A 28 -0.41 1.60 13.85
CA GLU A 28 -1.17 0.76 12.92
C GLU A 28 -0.51 0.75 11.52
N ALA A 29 -0.10 1.92 11.02
CA ALA A 29 0.64 2.02 9.77
C ALA A 29 1.96 1.25 9.79
N ARG A 30 2.68 1.31 10.91
CA ARG A 30 3.96 0.61 11.09
C ARG A 30 3.76 -0.90 11.17
N GLU A 31 2.79 -1.37 11.95
CA GLU A 31 2.45 -2.79 12.04
C GLU A 31 2.14 -3.35 10.64
N HIS A 32 1.31 -2.64 9.87
CA HIS A 32 1.01 -3.03 8.50
C HIS A 32 2.26 -3.06 7.59
N ALA A 33 3.16 -2.09 7.72
CA ALA A 33 4.40 -2.06 6.95
C ALA A 33 5.33 -3.24 7.32
N GLU A 34 5.43 -3.60 8.60
CA GLU A 34 6.21 -4.74 9.08
C GLU A 34 5.65 -6.08 8.56
N GLU A 35 4.33 -6.23 8.53
CA GLU A 35 3.67 -7.38 7.90
C GLU A 35 4.01 -7.50 6.42
N LEU A 36 3.96 -6.38 5.68
CA LEU A 36 4.34 -6.34 4.26
C LEU A 36 5.80 -6.75 4.06
N ILE A 37 6.70 -6.23 4.88
CA ILE A 37 8.13 -6.59 4.84
C ILE A 37 8.31 -8.10 5.07
N GLY A 38 7.56 -8.69 6.02
CA GLY A 38 7.58 -10.13 6.27
C GLY A 38 7.11 -10.95 5.07
N VAL A 39 6.03 -10.52 4.42
CA VAL A 39 5.48 -11.17 3.22
C VAL A 39 6.46 -11.07 2.04
N ILE A 40 7.09 -9.92 1.84
CA ILE A 40 8.06 -9.67 0.75
C ILE A 40 9.38 -10.41 0.98
N GLY A 41 9.87 -10.39 2.21
CA GLY A 41 11.16 -10.99 2.61
C GLY A 41 11.12 -12.52 2.80
N GLY A 42 9.95 -13.14 2.64
CA GLY A 42 9.79 -14.59 2.72
C GLY A 42 10.74 -15.33 1.76
N ARG A 43 11.36 -16.42 2.24
CA ARG A 43 12.30 -17.25 1.46
C ARG A 43 11.68 -18.01 0.28
N THR A 44 10.37 -17.91 0.10
CA THR A 44 9.66 -18.65 -0.95
C THR A 44 9.77 -17.87 -2.26
N PRO A 45 10.13 -18.49 -3.39
CA PRO A 45 10.23 -17.82 -4.70
C PRO A 45 8.88 -17.37 -5.30
N ALA A 46 7.82 -17.36 -4.49
CA ALA A 46 6.49 -16.93 -4.90
C ALA A 46 6.44 -15.40 -4.92
N TRP A 47 5.88 -14.85 -5.99
CA TRP A 47 5.64 -13.41 -6.05
C TRP A 47 4.57 -13.04 -5.02
N PRO A 48 4.83 -12.09 -4.10
CA PRO A 48 3.80 -11.63 -3.18
C PRO A 48 2.66 -10.99 -3.97
N ARG A 49 1.43 -11.28 -3.53
CA ARG A 49 0.22 -10.63 -4.04
C ARG A 49 -0.07 -9.40 -3.18
N ILE A 50 0.06 -8.22 -3.77
CA ILE A 50 -0.25 -6.94 -3.13
C ILE A 50 -1.47 -6.36 -3.86
N GLY A 51 -2.58 -6.19 -3.13
CA GLY A 51 -3.87 -5.85 -3.75
C GLY A 51 -4.29 -6.92 -4.78
N ASP A 52 -4.48 -6.50 -6.03
CA ASP A 52 -4.83 -7.36 -7.18
C ASP A 52 -3.62 -7.83 -8.01
N ARG A 53 -2.40 -7.40 -7.67
CA ARG A 53 -1.19 -7.64 -8.48
C ARG A 53 -0.20 -8.58 -7.80
N TYR A 54 0.48 -9.39 -8.59
CA TYR A 54 1.66 -10.15 -8.15
C TYR A 54 2.92 -9.36 -8.49
N ILE A 55 3.75 -9.10 -7.49
CA ILE A 55 4.92 -8.22 -7.62
C ILE A 55 6.20 -9.04 -7.45
N ARG A 56 7.22 -8.76 -8.26
CA ARG A 56 8.55 -9.38 -8.07
C ARG A 56 9.21 -8.78 -6.83
N PRO A 57 9.65 -9.59 -5.86
CA PRO A 57 10.33 -9.07 -4.66
C PRO A 57 11.55 -8.20 -4.98
N ASP A 58 12.35 -8.61 -5.96
CA ASP A 58 13.54 -7.86 -6.41
C ASP A 58 13.22 -6.46 -6.98
N SER A 59 11.99 -6.22 -7.44
CA SER A 59 11.58 -4.90 -7.94
C SER A 59 11.26 -3.93 -6.80
N ILE A 60 11.04 -4.43 -5.58
CA ILE A 60 10.69 -3.61 -4.43
C ILE A 60 11.96 -2.97 -3.87
N VAL A 61 11.91 -1.65 -3.68
CA VAL A 61 13.02 -0.85 -3.17
C VAL A 61 12.80 -0.45 -1.72
N SER A 62 11.57 -0.04 -1.38
CA SER A 62 11.21 0.40 -0.03
C SER A 62 9.73 0.22 0.27
N VAL A 63 9.41 0.29 1.56
CA VAL A 63 8.05 0.52 2.07
C VAL A 63 8.08 1.89 2.75
N ASP A 64 7.26 2.82 2.28
CA ASP A 64 7.19 4.20 2.76
C ASP A 64 5.96 4.41 3.65
N LEU A 65 6.15 5.17 4.72
CA LEU A 65 5.08 5.73 5.54
C LEU A 65 5.09 7.25 5.33
N THR A 66 4.00 7.81 4.80
CA THR A 66 3.90 9.25 4.52
C THR A 66 2.70 9.85 5.24
N GLU A 67 2.93 10.87 6.05
CA GLU A 67 1.87 11.67 6.65
C GLU A 67 1.24 12.59 5.60
N SER A 68 -0.07 12.48 5.43
CA SER A 68 -0.87 13.32 4.53
C SER A 68 -1.99 13.98 5.33
N SER A 69 -1.90 15.30 5.48
CA SER A 69 -2.93 16.14 6.13
C SER A 69 -4.05 16.54 5.19
N GLU A 70 -3.86 16.32 3.89
CA GLU A 70 -4.84 16.51 2.84
C GLU A 70 -4.80 15.25 1.98
N LEU A 71 -5.97 14.74 1.57
CA LEU A 71 -6.13 13.73 0.51
C LEU A 71 -5.70 14.29 -0.86
N LYS A 72 -4.56 15.00 -0.89
CA LYS A 72 -3.95 15.57 -2.07
C LYS A 72 -3.07 14.48 -2.65
N TRP A 73 -3.73 13.61 -3.41
CA TRP A 73 -3.25 13.08 -4.68
C TRP A 73 -1.88 13.64 -5.09
N LEU A 74 -0.85 12.82 -4.92
CA LEU A 74 0.50 13.02 -5.44
C LEU A 74 1.02 11.61 -5.81
N GLY A 75 0.96 11.13 -7.05
CA GLY A 75 0.67 11.83 -8.29
C GLY A 75 0.26 10.89 -9.41
N SER A 76 0.06 11.52 -10.56
CA SER A 76 -0.39 10.99 -11.82
C SER A 76 0.48 9.84 -12.37
N ASP A 77 0.13 8.57 -12.15
CA ASP A 77 0.36 7.53 -13.18
C ASP A 77 -0.45 6.21 -13.04
N THR A 78 -1.43 6.07 -12.14
CA THR A 78 -2.34 4.91 -12.24
C THR A 78 -3.78 5.31 -11.90
N ARG A 79 -4.58 5.45 -12.96
CA ARG A 79 -6.04 5.57 -12.86
C ARG A 79 -6.63 4.19 -12.53
N LEU A 80 -7.61 4.18 -11.63
CA LEU A 80 -8.54 3.09 -11.28
C LEU A 80 -7.86 1.99 -10.43
N ALA A 81 -8.31 1.61 -9.23
CA ALA A 81 -9.63 1.69 -8.64
C ALA A 81 -9.54 1.47 -7.12
N TRP A 82 -10.12 2.33 -6.30
CA TRP A 82 -10.48 1.94 -4.93
C TRP A 82 -11.69 2.67 -4.31
N ALA A 83 -12.38 3.53 -5.07
CA ALA A 83 -13.71 3.99 -4.68
C ALA A 83 -14.79 2.99 -5.14
N GLY A 84 -15.08 2.00 -4.31
CA GLY A 84 -16.38 1.32 -4.27
C GLY A 84 -16.52 0.00 -5.04
N ARG A 85 -16.28 -1.11 -4.33
CA ARG A 85 -17.17 -2.29 -4.37
C ARG A 85 -16.90 -3.21 -3.17
N VAL A 86 -17.55 -2.90 -2.05
CA VAL A 86 -18.04 -3.96 -1.16
C VAL A 86 -19.35 -4.43 -1.79
N ASP A 87 -19.38 -5.62 -2.37
CA ASP A 87 -20.62 -6.32 -2.71
C ASP A 87 -21.05 -7.08 -1.44
N PRO A 88 -22.13 -6.68 -0.74
CA PRO A 88 -22.77 -7.59 0.20
C PRO A 88 -23.49 -8.66 -0.62
N LEU A 89 -23.00 -9.90 -0.57
CA LEU A 89 -23.73 -11.04 -1.09
C LEU A 89 -25.06 -11.14 -0.32
N GLN A 90 -26.14 -10.83 -1.02
CA GLN A 90 -27.50 -11.12 -0.63
C GLN A 90 -27.84 -12.53 -1.14
N ALA A 91 -28.08 -13.46 -0.21
CA ALA A 91 -28.89 -14.65 -0.40
C ALA A 91 -29.45 -15.09 0.97
#